data_AF-A0A4U9U223-F1
#
_entry.id   AF-A0A4U9U223-F1
#
_cell.length_a   1.000
_cell.length_b   1.000
_cell.length_c   1.000
_cell.angle_alpha   90.00
_cell.angle_beta   90.00
_cell.angle_gamma   90.00
#
_symmetry.space_group_name_H-M   'P 1'
#
loop_
_entity.id
_entity.type
_entity.pdbx_description
1 polymer ?
#
loop_
_entity_poly.entity_id
_entity_poly.type
_entity_poly.pdbx_seq_one_letter_code
_entity_poly.pdbx_strand_id
1 'polypeptide(L)'
;MLNADGHRIIDMGDDFYTQGKPHPMIDPSTRNQEIARLAQQPQIGVLLLDVVIGYGAQEDPADSLATEVKRVREKRGAAHPLAVIATVTGTEQDPQQRSKQIATLNEAGIAVMNSLPEAVALACQLIAPPALGTNEPAPAMLAGVSVINAGLRSFADDLQTNEISVVHYQWAPVAGGNQRLANILKNLK
;
A
#
# COMPACT_ATOMS: atom_id res chain seq x y z
N MET A 1 9.84 18.48 16.19
CA MET A 1 8.49 17.86 16.10
C MET A 1 7.65 18.64 15.11
N LEU A 2 7.10 17.97 14.10
CA LEU A 2 6.07 18.55 13.23
C LEU A 2 4.70 18.27 13.83
N ASN A 3 3.82 19.28 13.85
CA ASN A 3 2.47 19.18 14.38
C ASN A 3 1.53 20.02 13.51
N ALA A 4 0.54 19.38 12.90
CA ALA A 4 -0.47 20.02 12.07
C ALA A 4 -1.78 19.24 12.14
N ASP A 5 -2.90 19.92 12.37
CA ASP A 5 -4.26 19.35 12.34
C ASP A 5 -4.47 18.08 13.20
N GLY A 6 -3.77 18.01 14.35
CA GLY A 6 -3.83 16.85 15.25
C GLY A 6 -2.90 15.69 14.87
N HIS A 7 -2.20 15.79 13.74
CA HIS A 7 -1.16 14.85 13.32
C HIS A 7 0.21 15.31 13.81
N ARG A 8 1.03 14.34 14.26
CA ARG A 8 2.36 14.59 14.81
C ARG A 8 3.39 13.68 14.17
N ILE A 9 4.53 14.25 13.77
CA ILE A 9 5.74 13.51 13.40
C ILE A 9 6.85 13.93 14.37
N ILE A 10 7.42 12.94 15.06
CA ILE A 10 8.37 13.16 16.13
C ILE A 10 9.67 12.48 15.74
N ASP A 11 10.73 13.27 15.64
CA ASP A 11 12.09 12.74 15.66
C ASP A 11 12.49 12.54 17.13
N MET A 12 12.58 11.28 17.55
CA MET A 12 12.96 10.95 18.93
C MET A 12 14.48 10.97 19.13
N GLY A 13 15.27 11.08 18.07
CA GLY A 13 16.72 11.21 18.13
C GLY A 13 17.20 12.62 18.48
N ASP A 14 16.32 13.62 18.32
CA ASP A 14 16.59 15.02 18.69
C ASP A 14 17.04 15.16 20.15
N ASP A 15 17.99 16.07 20.39
CA ASP A 15 18.59 16.35 21.71
C ASP A 15 17.53 16.57 22.80
N PHE A 16 16.37 17.14 22.45
CA PHE A 16 15.26 17.34 23.38
C PHE A 16 14.79 16.02 24.03
N TYR A 17 14.85 14.90 23.31
CA TYR A 17 14.39 13.59 23.78
C TYR A 17 15.52 12.69 24.32
N THR A 18 16.78 13.05 24.07
CA THR A 18 17.96 12.24 24.41
C THR A 18 18.80 12.79 25.56
N GLN A 19 18.41 13.92 26.16
CA GLN A 19 19.08 14.45 27.36
C GLN A 19 19.11 13.43 28.51
N GLY A 20 20.32 12.98 28.86
CA GLY A 20 20.56 12.01 29.94
C GLY A 20 20.11 10.58 29.62
N LYS A 21 19.83 10.26 28.35
CA LYS A 21 19.37 8.93 27.90
C LYS A 21 20.14 8.50 26.64
N PRO A 22 20.32 7.19 26.39
CA PRO A 22 20.85 6.73 25.11
C PRO A 22 19.91 7.11 23.95
N HIS A 23 20.47 7.20 22.74
CA HIS A 23 19.69 7.44 21.53
C HIS A 23 18.65 6.30 21.31
N PRO A 24 17.42 6.58 20.84
CA PRO A 24 16.36 5.58 20.73
C PRO A 24 16.64 4.39 19.81
N MET A 25 17.60 4.54 18.88
CA MET A 25 18.07 3.42 18.05
C MET A 25 18.86 2.38 18.85
N ILE A 26 19.49 2.79 19.94
CA ILE A 26 20.30 1.94 20.82
C ILE A 26 19.41 1.40 21.96
N ASP A 27 18.68 2.29 22.62
CA ASP A 27 17.81 1.97 23.75
C ASP A 27 16.34 2.30 23.43
N PRO A 28 15.44 1.30 23.37
CA PRO A 28 14.06 1.52 22.97
C PRO A 28 13.18 2.12 24.07
N SER A 29 13.68 2.36 25.28
CA SER A 29 12.85 2.67 26.46
C SER A 29 12.00 3.91 26.24
N THR A 30 12.58 5.01 25.72
CA THR A 30 11.83 6.25 25.48
C THR A 30 10.75 6.05 24.41
N ARG A 31 11.08 5.37 23.31
CA ARG A 31 10.11 5.03 22.25
C ARG A 31 8.97 4.18 22.80
N ASN A 32 9.29 3.13 23.54
CA ASN A 32 8.30 2.21 24.09
C ASN A 32 7.40 2.90 25.12
N GLN A 33 7.92 3.86 25.90
CA GLN A 33 7.10 4.70 26.79
C GLN A 33 6.11 5.57 26.01
N GLU A 34 6.52 6.19 24.91
CA GLU A 34 5.61 6.97 24.06
C GLU A 34 4.55 6.09 23.38
N ILE A 35 4.92 4.89 22.92
CA ILE A 35 3.95 3.90 22.40
C ILE A 35 2.96 3.51 23.51
N ALA A 36 3.44 3.20 24.72
CA ALA A 36 2.59 2.83 25.85
C ALA A 36 1.55 3.92 26.20
N ARG A 37 1.93 5.21 26.06
CA ARG A 37 1.03 6.35 26.28
C ARG A 37 -0.14 6.41 25.29
N LEU A 38 -0.03 5.77 24.11
CA LEU A 38 -1.12 5.71 23.14
C LEU A 38 -2.31 4.88 23.63
N ALA A 39 -2.14 4.06 24.66
CA ALA A 39 -3.23 3.33 25.30
C ALA A 39 -4.30 4.26 25.89
N GLN A 40 -3.92 5.48 26.28
CA GLN A 40 -4.80 6.49 26.85
C GLN A 40 -5.21 7.58 25.84
N GLN A 41 -4.90 7.39 24.56
CA GLN A 41 -5.14 8.37 23.50
C GLN A 41 -5.97 7.74 22.36
N PRO A 42 -7.26 7.42 22.60
CA PRO A 42 -8.11 6.74 21.62
C PRO A 42 -8.31 7.56 20.33
N GLN A 43 -8.09 8.87 20.36
CA GLN A 43 -8.13 9.75 19.20
C GLN A 43 -6.99 9.49 18.19
N ILE A 44 -5.90 8.85 18.60
CA ILE A 44 -4.79 8.50 17.70
C ILE A 44 -5.12 7.15 17.05
N GLY A 45 -5.50 7.17 15.78
CA GLY A 45 -5.86 5.97 15.02
C GLY A 45 -4.69 5.27 14.31
N VAL A 46 -3.60 6.00 14.03
CA VAL A 46 -2.45 5.51 13.27
C VAL A 46 -1.14 5.84 14.01
N LEU A 47 -0.25 4.85 14.11
CA LEU A 47 1.13 4.99 14.56
C LEU A 47 2.07 4.64 13.40
N LEU A 48 2.93 5.59 13.03
CA LEU A 48 4.02 5.41 12.07
C LEU A 48 5.33 5.17 12.81
N LEU A 49 6.13 4.20 12.34
CA LEU A 49 7.41 3.83 12.93
C LEU A 49 8.46 3.64 11.84
N ASP A 50 9.69 4.04 12.13
CA ASP A 50 10.87 3.59 11.42
C ASP A 50 11.64 2.57 12.28
N VAL A 51 12.07 1.48 11.64
CA VAL A 51 12.89 0.45 12.27
C VAL A 51 14.22 0.43 11.56
N VAL A 52 15.20 1.09 12.15
CA VAL A 52 16.58 1.14 11.64
C VAL A 52 17.41 0.07 12.34
N ILE A 53 17.98 -0.84 11.56
CA ILE A 53 18.82 -1.94 12.06
C ILE A 53 20.28 -1.76 11.64
N GLY A 54 21.13 -2.72 12.00
CA GLY A 54 22.57 -2.70 11.73
C GLY A 54 23.40 -2.54 12.99
N TYR A 55 24.71 -2.34 12.80
CA TYR A 55 25.64 -2.17 13.91
C TYR A 55 25.32 -0.94 14.75
N GLY A 56 25.32 -1.11 16.07
CA GLY A 56 24.99 -0.04 17.03
C GLY A 56 23.48 0.16 17.24
N ALA A 57 22.61 -0.55 16.52
CA ALA A 57 21.20 -0.59 16.84
C ALA A 57 20.89 -1.67 17.89
N GLN A 58 19.68 -1.63 18.44
CA GLN A 58 19.15 -2.68 19.32
C GLN A 58 19.27 -4.09 18.68
N GLU A 59 19.45 -5.13 19.50
CA GLU A 59 19.59 -6.53 19.04
C GLU A 59 18.34 -7.08 18.34
N ASP A 60 17.14 -6.80 18.85
CA ASP A 60 15.88 -7.22 18.21
C ASP A 60 14.79 -6.13 18.36
N PRO A 61 14.83 -5.07 17.53
CA PRO A 61 13.87 -3.98 17.62
C PRO A 61 12.44 -4.40 17.26
N ALA A 62 12.26 -5.36 16.35
CA ALA A 62 10.94 -5.84 15.94
C ALA A 62 10.19 -6.53 17.08
N ASP A 63 10.84 -7.41 17.85
CA ASP A 63 10.19 -8.10 18.97
C ASP A 63 9.76 -7.13 20.09
N SER A 64 10.64 -6.18 20.41
CA SER A 64 10.35 -5.11 21.38
C SER A 64 9.16 -4.25 20.96
N LEU A 65 9.10 -3.87 19.67
CA LEU A 65 7.96 -3.12 19.10
C LEU A 65 6.67 -3.95 19.09
N ALA A 66 6.73 -5.19 18.60
CA ALA A 66 5.59 -6.10 18.53
C ALA A 66 4.97 -6.31 19.91
N THR A 67 5.80 -6.52 20.93
CA THR A 67 5.36 -6.69 22.32
C THR A 67 4.62 -5.45 22.83
N GLU A 68 5.17 -4.25 22.61
CA GLU A 68 4.55 -3.03 23.15
C GLU A 68 3.27 -2.65 22.37
N VAL A 69 3.28 -2.82 21.05
CA VAL A 69 2.08 -2.61 20.20
C VAL A 69 0.95 -3.55 20.62
N LYS A 70 1.26 -4.82 20.90
CA LYS A 70 0.28 -5.79 21.41
C LYS A 70 -0.35 -5.32 22.72
N ARG A 71 0.46 -4.90 23.70
CA ARG A 71 -0.01 -4.38 24.99
C ARG A 71 -0.91 -3.16 24.83
N VAL A 72 -0.55 -2.23 23.94
CA VAL A 72 -1.36 -1.02 23.69
C VAL A 72 -2.69 -1.39 23.05
N ARG A 73 -2.70 -2.28 22.06
CA ARG A 73 -3.93 -2.75 21.41
C ARG A 73 -4.85 -3.47 22.39
N GLU A 74 -4.31 -4.32 23.26
CA GLU A 74 -5.06 -4.99 24.33
C GLU A 74 -5.71 -3.98 25.29
N LYS A 75 -4.97 -2.95 25.72
CA LYS A 75 -5.50 -1.90 26.61
C LYS A 75 -6.58 -1.04 25.94
N ARG A 76 -6.48 -0.78 24.64
CA ARG A 76 -7.46 0.03 23.88
C ARG A 76 -8.72 -0.75 23.54
N GLY A 77 -8.61 -2.06 23.34
CA GLY A 77 -9.71 -2.93 22.93
C GLY A 77 -10.20 -2.65 21.50
N ALA A 78 -11.18 -3.43 21.05
CA ALA A 78 -11.68 -3.39 19.68
C ALA A 78 -12.41 -2.07 19.32
N ALA A 79 -12.92 -1.35 20.31
CA ALA A 79 -13.64 -0.08 20.10
C ALA A 79 -12.71 1.08 19.68
N HIS A 80 -11.42 0.98 20.00
CA HIS A 80 -10.43 2.01 19.73
C HIS A 80 -9.22 1.42 19.01
N PRO A 81 -9.36 0.93 17.78
CA PRO A 81 -8.27 0.28 17.06
C PRO A 81 -7.07 1.23 16.88
N LEU A 82 -5.88 0.65 16.83
CA LEU A 82 -4.64 1.35 16.50
C LEU A 82 -3.97 0.63 15.33
N ALA A 83 -4.03 1.26 14.15
CA ALA A 83 -3.26 0.83 13.00
C ALA A 83 -1.78 1.21 13.23
N VAL A 84 -0.89 0.27 12.92
CA VAL A 84 0.56 0.49 13.08
C VAL A 84 1.22 0.17 11.75
N ILE A 85 2.00 1.12 11.26
CA ILE A 85 2.72 1.04 9.99
C ILE A 85 4.19 1.24 10.28
N ALA A 86 5.05 0.43 9.69
CA ALA A 86 6.49 0.52 9.83
C ALA A 86 7.21 0.53 8.48
N THR A 87 8.39 1.14 8.45
CA THR A 87 9.40 0.90 7.41
C THR A 87 10.65 0.32 8.05
N VAL A 88 11.29 -0.67 7.41
CA VAL A 88 12.53 -1.27 7.92
C VAL A 88 13.72 -0.84 7.05
N THR A 89 14.64 -0.10 7.64
CA THR A 89 15.88 0.38 7.01
C THR A 89 17.05 -0.47 7.49
N GLY A 90 17.73 -1.12 6.55
CA GLY A 90 18.86 -2.02 6.79
C GLY A 90 18.94 -3.08 5.70
N THR A 91 19.72 -4.11 5.96
CA THR A 91 20.08 -5.15 4.99
C THR A 91 19.87 -6.56 5.56
N GLU A 92 19.92 -7.55 4.68
CA GLU A 92 19.83 -8.94 5.07
C GLU A 92 21.07 -9.41 5.86
N GLN A 93 22.20 -8.73 5.66
CA GLN A 93 23.48 -9.06 6.29
C GLN A 93 23.70 -8.34 7.63
N ASP A 94 22.79 -7.45 8.03
CA ASP A 94 22.86 -6.83 9.35
C ASP A 94 22.63 -7.87 10.46
N PRO A 95 23.20 -7.67 11.67
CA PRO A 95 23.09 -8.63 12.78
C PRO A 95 21.66 -9.08 13.10
N GLN A 96 20.68 -8.20 12.91
CA GLN A 96 19.27 -8.43 13.18
C GLN A 96 18.53 -9.17 12.06
N GLN A 97 19.11 -9.22 10.85
CA GLN A 97 18.56 -9.73 9.59
C GLN A 97 17.23 -9.06 9.19
N ARG A 98 17.25 -8.25 8.11
CA ARG A 98 16.07 -7.49 7.66
C ARG A 98 14.82 -8.36 7.47
N SER A 99 14.91 -9.50 6.78
CA SER A 99 13.75 -10.36 6.53
C SER A 99 13.10 -10.88 7.82
N LYS A 100 13.90 -11.24 8.83
CA LYS A 100 13.42 -11.69 10.14
C LYS A 100 12.66 -10.57 10.85
N GLN A 101 13.21 -9.36 10.88
CA GLN A 101 12.57 -8.20 11.50
C GLN A 101 11.22 -7.88 10.84
N ILE A 102 11.15 -7.93 9.51
CA ILE A 102 9.90 -7.73 8.75
C ILE A 102 8.88 -8.82 9.08
N ALA A 103 9.29 -10.09 9.14
CA ALA A 103 8.40 -11.20 9.48
C ALA A 103 7.77 -11.03 10.87
N THR A 104 8.60 -10.74 11.89
CA THR A 104 8.13 -10.49 13.27
C THR A 104 7.10 -9.35 13.34
N LEU A 105 7.34 -8.24 12.63
CA LEU A 105 6.40 -7.11 12.59
C LEU A 105 5.07 -7.51 11.92
N ASN A 106 5.12 -8.20 10.79
CA ASN A 106 3.92 -8.65 10.07
C ASN A 106 3.10 -9.65 10.90
N GLU A 107 3.75 -10.62 11.58
CA GLU A 107 3.09 -11.57 12.48
C GLU A 107 2.38 -10.86 13.64
N ALA A 108 2.91 -9.73 14.11
CA ALA A 108 2.28 -8.88 15.12
C ALA A 108 1.15 -7.98 14.56
N GLY A 109 0.82 -8.10 13.27
CA GLY A 109 -0.18 -7.25 12.59
C GLY A 109 0.27 -5.80 12.46
N ILE A 110 1.57 -5.55 12.31
CA ILE A 110 2.14 -4.25 11.94
C ILE A 110 2.37 -4.27 10.43
N ALA A 111 1.81 -3.29 9.71
CA ALA A 111 1.96 -3.22 8.26
C ALA A 111 3.34 -2.69 7.88
N VAL A 112 4.18 -3.50 7.25
CA VAL A 112 5.52 -3.08 6.82
C VAL A 112 5.50 -2.63 5.36
N MET A 113 5.76 -1.34 5.12
CA MET A 113 5.86 -0.76 3.77
C MET A 113 7.32 -0.70 3.29
N ASN A 114 7.53 -0.68 1.97
CA ASN A 114 8.87 -0.68 1.40
C ASN A 114 9.50 0.70 1.33
N SER A 115 8.70 1.76 1.50
CA SER A 115 9.16 3.14 1.43
C SER A 115 8.36 4.08 2.31
N LEU A 116 8.95 5.22 2.66
CA LEU A 116 8.27 6.29 3.40
C LEU A 116 7.04 6.84 2.65
N PRO A 117 7.10 7.10 1.32
CA PRO A 117 5.91 7.52 0.57
C PRO A 117 4.74 6.53 0.69
N GLU A 118 4.99 5.22 0.59
CA GLU A 118 3.95 4.19 0.77
C GLU A 118 3.37 4.19 2.19
N ALA A 119 4.24 4.27 3.21
CA ALA A 119 3.83 4.32 4.61
C ALA A 119 2.94 5.53 4.91
N VAL A 120 3.31 6.71 4.42
CA VAL A 120 2.53 7.94 4.60
C VAL A 120 1.24 7.89 3.80
N ALA A 121 1.26 7.40 2.55
CA ALA A 121 0.05 7.25 1.75
C ALA A 121 -0.98 6.32 2.42
N LEU A 122 -0.52 5.18 2.97
CA LEU A 122 -1.38 4.28 3.73
C LEU A 122 -1.91 4.94 5.01
N ALA A 123 -1.07 5.66 5.75
CA ALA A 123 -1.50 6.40 6.94
C ALA A 123 -2.60 7.42 6.62
N CYS A 124 -2.43 8.20 5.54
CA CYS A 124 -3.43 9.15 5.05
C CYS A 124 -4.75 8.46 4.65
N GLN A 125 -4.68 7.30 3.98
CA GLN A 125 -5.86 6.55 3.58
C GLN A 125 -6.65 6.01 4.78
N LEU A 126 -5.96 5.61 5.86
CA LEU A 126 -6.59 5.06 7.07
C LEU A 126 -7.29 6.11 7.94
N ILE A 127 -6.84 7.37 7.89
CA ILE A 127 -7.47 8.49 8.61
C ILE A 127 -8.52 9.22 7.77
N ALA A 128 -8.52 9.01 6.45
CA ALA A 128 -9.55 9.55 5.59
C ALA A 128 -10.91 8.93 5.95
N PRO A 129 -12.01 9.71 5.92
CA PRO A 129 -13.34 9.13 6.00
C PRO A 129 -13.47 8.07 4.92
N PRO A 130 -14.07 6.90 5.21
CA PRO A 130 -14.36 5.94 4.16
C PRO A 130 -15.11 6.68 3.06
N ALA A 131 -14.59 6.63 1.84
CA ALA A 131 -15.32 7.14 0.69
C ALA A 131 -16.72 6.53 0.79
N LEU A 132 -17.75 7.38 0.81
CA LEU A 132 -19.13 6.91 0.69
C LEU A 132 -19.16 6.20 -0.66
N GLY A 133 -18.94 4.89 -0.64
CA GLY A 133 -19.01 4.07 -1.82
C GLY A 133 -20.39 4.32 -2.39
N THR A 134 -20.46 4.87 -3.59
CA THR A 134 -21.68 4.72 -4.36
C THR A 134 -21.82 3.22 -4.57
N ASN A 135 -22.67 2.59 -3.76
CA ASN A 135 -23.14 1.22 -3.95
C ASN A 135 -24.03 1.14 -5.21
N GLU A 136 -23.75 1.99 -6.21
CA GLU A 136 -24.34 1.83 -7.51
C GLU A 136 -23.73 0.54 -8.07
N PRO A 137 -24.58 -0.48 -8.32
CA PRO A 137 -24.10 -1.68 -8.96
C PRO A 137 -23.40 -1.26 -10.26
N ALA A 138 -22.23 -1.85 -10.53
CA ALA A 138 -21.56 -1.64 -11.81
C ALA A 138 -22.62 -1.79 -12.92
N PRO A 139 -22.70 -0.83 -13.87
CA PRO A 139 -23.73 -0.87 -14.90
C PRO A 139 -23.80 -2.27 -15.51
N ALA A 140 -24.99 -2.84 -15.63
CA ALA A 140 -25.16 -4.20 -16.14
C ALA A 140 -24.55 -4.38 -17.55
N MET A 141 -24.38 -3.28 -18.31
CA MET A 141 -23.68 -3.26 -19.60
C MET A 141 -22.17 -3.55 -19.51
N LEU A 142 -21.57 -3.39 -18.33
CA LEU A 142 -20.18 -3.76 -18.03
C LEU A 142 -20.09 -5.12 -17.34
N ALA A 143 -21.22 -5.78 -17.06
CA ALA A 143 -21.25 -7.13 -16.52
C ALA A 143 -20.95 -8.13 -17.66
N GLY A 144 -19.66 -8.39 -17.84
CA GLY A 144 -19.13 -9.14 -18.97
C GLY A 144 -18.85 -8.24 -20.17
N VAL A 145 -17.91 -8.65 -21.02
CA VAL A 145 -17.51 -7.91 -22.22
C VAL A 145 -18.06 -8.65 -23.43
N SER A 146 -18.93 -7.99 -24.20
CA SER A 146 -19.37 -8.45 -25.53
C SER A 146 -18.90 -7.44 -26.56
N VAL A 147 -18.16 -7.91 -27.56
CA VAL A 147 -17.45 -7.05 -28.52
C VAL A 147 -18.07 -7.16 -29.90
N ILE A 148 -18.34 -6.01 -30.54
CA ILE A 148 -18.56 -5.96 -31.99
C ILE A 148 -17.27 -5.43 -32.61
N ASN A 149 -16.49 -6.32 -33.23
CA ASN A 149 -15.25 -5.94 -33.90
C ASN A 149 -15.54 -5.47 -35.33
N ALA A 150 -15.39 -4.18 -35.60
CA ALA A 150 -15.38 -3.60 -36.94
C ALA A 150 -13.97 -3.09 -37.26
N GLY A 151 -13.22 -3.86 -38.04
CA GLY A 151 -11.79 -3.58 -38.28
C GLY A 151 -11.04 -4.80 -38.78
N LEU A 152 -9.81 -4.98 -38.30
CA LEU A 152 -9.01 -6.17 -38.66
C LEU A 152 -9.64 -7.42 -38.05
N ARG A 153 -9.76 -8.48 -38.87
CA ARG A 153 -10.31 -9.76 -38.43
C ARG A 153 -9.47 -10.41 -37.33
N SER A 154 -8.15 -10.20 -37.35
CA SER A 154 -7.23 -10.74 -36.34
C SER A 154 -7.63 -10.39 -34.91
N PHE A 155 -8.16 -9.19 -34.67
CA PHE A 155 -8.64 -8.82 -33.33
C PHE A 155 -9.86 -9.62 -32.88
N ALA A 156 -10.77 -9.97 -33.79
CA ALA A 156 -11.88 -10.87 -33.45
C ALA A 156 -11.40 -12.30 -33.22
N ASP A 157 -10.43 -12.77 -34.01
CA ASP A 157 -9.88 -14.12 -33.86
C ASP A 157 -9.13 -14.26 -32.52
N ASP A 158 -8.37 -13.24 -32.10
CA ASP A 158 -7.71 -13.18 -30.78
C ASP A 158 -8.74 -13.22 -29.64
N LEU A 159 -9.81 -12.41 -29.73
CA LEU A 159 -10.88 -12.40 -28.73
C LEU A 159 -11.61 -13.74 -28.66
N GLN A 160 -11.90 -14.36 -29.80
CA GLN A 160 -12.55 -15.66 -29.88
C GLN A 160 -11.67 -16.78 -29.30
N THR A 161 -10.36 -16.72 -29.52
CA THR A 161 -9.39 -17.68 -28.95
C THR A 161 -9.33 -17.59 -27.43
N ASN A 162 -9.56 -16.41 -26.86
CA ASN A 162 -9.64 -16.19 -25.41
C ASN A 162 -11.06 -16.35 -24.85
N GLU A 163 -11.97 -16.98 -25.60
CA GLU A 163 -13.36 -17.26 -25.18
C GLU A 163 -14.18 -16.00 -24.83
N ILE A 164 -13.79 -14.83 -25.38
CA ILE A 164 -14.54 -13.58 -25.21
C ILE A 164 -15.65 -13.53 -26.26
N SER A 165 -16.87 -13.18 -25.82
CA SER A 165 -18.03 -12.99 -26.71
C SER A 165 -17.74 -11.88 -27.74
N VAL A 166 -17.56 -12.26 -29.00
CA VAL A 166 -17.22 -11.34 -30.10
C VAL A 166 -18.01 -11.66 -31.36
N VAL A 167 -18.52 -10.61 -32.00
CA VAL A 167 -19.06 -10.65 -33.36
C VAL A 167 -18.17 -9.80 -34.25
N HIS A 168 -17.56 -10.41 -35.27
CA HIS A 168 -16.85 -9.64 -36.28
C HIS A 168 -17.82 -9.08 -37.31
N TYR A 169 -18.00 -7.77 -37.29
CA TYR A 169 -18.70 -7.06 -38.35
C TYR A 169 -17.71 -6.74 -39.47
N GLN A 170 -17.85 -7.43 -40.60
CA GLN A 170 -17.00 -7.23 -41.77
C GLN A 170 -17.31 -5.88 -42.42
N TRP A 171 -16.70 -4.82 -41.89
CA TRP A 171 -16.78 -3.49 -42.45
C TRP A 171 -15.66 -3.27 -43.46
N ALA A 172 -16.03 -2.81 -44.65
CA ALA A 172 -15.11 -2.23 -45.61
C ALA A 172 -15.71 -0.90 -46.05
N PRO A 173 -14.91 0.18 -46.22
CA PRO A 173 -15.42 1.39 -46.84
C PRO A 173 -15.92 1.01 -48.22
N VAL A 174 -17.17 1.34 -48.52
CA VAL A 174 -17.74 1.05 -49.83
C VAL A 174 -17.03 1.96 -50.82
N ALA A 175 -16.08 1.44 -51.59
CA ALA A 175 -15.79 2.00 -52.90
C ALA A 175 -16.98 1.68 -53.80
N GLY A 176 -18.13 2.31 -53.52
CA GLY A 176 -19.38 2.09 -54.23
C GLY A 176 -19.21 2.51 -55.68
N GLY A 177 -18.76 1.58 -56.52
CA GLY A 177 -18.70 1.72 -57.98
C GLY A 177 -17.32 1.63 -58.63
N ASN A 178 -16.19 1.71 -57.91
CA ASN A 178 -14.86 1.73 -58.53
C ASN A 178 -14.00 0.49 -58.24
N GLN A 179 -14.22 -0.57 -59.03
CA GLN A 179 -13.49 -1.84 -58.95
C GLN A 179 -11.97 -1.68 -59.09
N ARG A 180 -11.49 -0.64 -59.78
CA ARG A 180 -10.05 -0.37 -59.90
C ARG A 180 -9.45 0.01 -58.55
N LEU A 181 -10.11 0.87 -57.78
CA LEU A 181 -9.62 1.31 -56.47
C LEU A 181 -9.65 0.18 -55.44
N ALA A 182 -10.70 -0.65 -55.47
CA ALA A 182 -10.79 -1.84 -54.61
C ALA A 182 -9.66 -2.86 -54.91
N ASN A 183 -9.33 -3.07 -56.19
CA ASN A 183 -8.24 -3.96 -56.58
C ASN A 183 -6.86 -3.38 -56.24
N ILE A 184 -6.66 -2.07 -56.38
CA ILE A 184 -5.42 -1.40 -55.96
C ILE A 184 -5.22 -1.55 -54.45
N LEU A 185 -6.27 -1.31 -53.65
CA LEU A 185 -6.20 -1.46 -52.18
C LEU A 185 -5.92 -2.90 -51.74
N LYS A 186 -6.39 -3.91 -52.47
CA LYS A 186 -6.05 -5.33 -52.21
C LYS A 186 -4.57 -5.65 -52.46
N ASN A 187 -3.95 -4.98 -53.42
CA ASN A 187 -2.56 -5.22 -53.84
C ASN A 187 -1.53 -4.34 -53.09
N LEU A 188 -1.98 -3.40 -52.26
CA LEU A 188 -1.13 -2.50 -51.46
C LEU A 188 -0.96 -2.96 -50.00
N LYS A 189 -1.49 -4.13 -49.63
CA LYS A 189 -1.24 -4.77 -48.33
C LYS A 189 0.05 -5.57 -48.35
#